data_AF-A0A229XWD4-F1
#
_entry.id   AF-A0A229XWD4-F1
#
_cell.length_a   1.000
_cell.length_b   1.000
_cell.length_c   1.000
_cell.angle_alpha   90.00
_cell.angle_beta   90.00
_cell.angle_gamma   90.00
#
_symmetry.space_group_name_H-M   'P 1'
#
loop_
_entity.id
_entity.type
_entity.pdbx_description
1 polymer ?
#
loop_
_entity_poly.entity_id
_entity_poly.type
_entity_poly.pdbx_seq_one_letter_code
_entity_poly.pdbx_strand_id
1 'polypeptide(L)'
;MSTPRIEHYTTDVHAHWEGIHPQDWAEVDLIGYENAMDKMYRTLCENPDAALVQVGHRSKLLNDHGSDYRFNGKFTSEQTKPERSHHDYNHFGKLMKWEGDRWYKYDFEVEVTDHTRSE
;
A
#
# COMPACT_ATOMS: atom_id res chain seq x y z
N MET A 1 -27.31 13.78 -3.06
CA MET A 1 -25.96 13.17 -3.05
C MET A 1 -25.77 12.63 -1.66
N SER A 2 -25.61 11.31 -1.51
CA SER A 2 -25.25 10.71 -0.22
C SER A 2 -23.87 11.23 0.20
N THR A 3 -23.71 11.56 1.47
CA THR A 3 -22.41 11.95 2.01
C THR A 3 -21.51 10.72 1.98
N PRO A 4 -20.29 10.79 1.40
CA PRO A 4 -19.36 9.68 1.43
C PRO A 4 -19.04 9.29 2.87
N ARG A 5 -19.11 8.00 3.19
CA ARG A 5 -18.60 7.48 4.47
C ARG A 5 -17.11 7.20 4.33
N ILE A 6 -16.34 7.43 5.39
CA ILE A 6 -14.92 7.08 5.43
C ILE A 6 -14.78 5.76 6.19
N GLU A 7 -14.14 4.80 5.56
CA GLU A 7 -13.78 3.53 6.18
C GLU A 7 -12.26 3.40 6.25
N HIS A 8 -11.77 2.77 7.32
CA HIS A 8 -10.34 2.59 7.57
C HIS A 8 -9.91 1.17 7.22
N TYR A 9 -8.90 1.05 6.36
CA TYR A 9 -8.34 -0.22 5.92
C TYR A 9 -6.89 -0.32 6.37
N THR A 10 -6.65 -1.23 7.32
CA THR A 10 -5.29 -1.44 7.86
C THR A 10 -4.58 -2.57 7.14
N THR A 11 -3.29 -2.39 6.87
CA THR A 11 -2.44 -3.43 6.29
C THR A 11 -1.09 -3.49 6.99
N ASP A 12 -0.61 -4.71 7.25
CA ASP A 12 0.74 -4.95 7.74
C ASP A 12 1.63 -5.44 6.59
N VAL A 13 2.79 -4.83 6.41
CA VAL A 13 3.73 -5.16 5.35
C VAL A 13 5.17 -5.22 5.84
N HIS A 14 5.92 -6.11 5.22
CA HIS A 14 7.38 -6.17 5.31
C HIS A 14 7.92 -5.78 3.93
N ALA A 15 8.82 -4.81 3.91
CA ALA A 15 9.52 -4.39 2.71
C ALA A 15 11.01 -4.70 2.83
N HIS A 16 11.58 -5.17 1.73
CA HIS A 16 12.98 -5.55 1.61
C HIS A 16 13.51 -5.01 0.28
N TRP A 17 14.69 -4.38 0.31
CA TRP A 17 15.41 -3.95 -0.88
C TRP A 17 16.88 -4.37 -0.79
N GLU A 18 17.42 -4.77 -1.94
CA GLU A 18 18.85 -4.98 -2.14
C GLU A 18 19.34 -4.05 -3.24
N GLY A 19 20.40 -3.29 -2.96
CA GLY A 19 20.96 -2.31 -3.88
C GLY A 19 22.48 -2.23 -3.79
N ILE A 20 23.07 -1.43 -4.69
CA ILE A 20 24.51 -1.10 -4.66
C ILE A 20 24.77 0.29 -4.07
N HIS A 21 23.70 1.05 -3.80
CA HIS A 21 23.77 2.36 -3.18
C HIS A 21 23.55 2.23 -1.67
N PRO A 22 24.35 2.92 -0.85
CA PRO A 22 24.14 2.91 0.59
C PRO A 22 22.84 3.62 0.94
N GLN A 23 22.08 3.03 1.87
CA GLN A 23 20.90 3.67 2.47
C GLN A 23 19.77 3.95 1.47
N ASP A 24 19.50 3.02 0.55
CA ASP A 24 18.32 3.04 -0.34
C ASP A 24 17.02 2.76 0.43
N TRP A 25 16.81 3.45 1.55
CA TRP A 25 15.58 3.36 2.33
C TRP A 25 14.37 3.85 1.57
N ALA A 26 14.55 4.77 0.61
CA ALA A 26 13.47 5.24 -0.25
C ALA A 26 12.85 4.10 -1.08
N GLU A 27 13.68 3.16 -1.55
CA GLU A 27 13.19 1.97 -2.27
C GLU A 27 12.44 1.02 -1.33
N VAL A 28 12.94 0.82 -0.11
CA VAL A 28 12.24 0.04 0.92
C VAL A 28 10.87 0.67 1.25
N ASP A 29 10.83 2.00 1.42
CA ASP A 29 9.60 2.75 1.73
C ASP A 29 8.59 2.65 0.56
N LEU A 30 9.06 2.78 -0.68
CA LEU A 30 8.23 2.64 -1.89
C LEU A 30 7.64 1.23 -2.01
N ILE A 31 8.46 0.20 -1.86
CA ILE A 31 8.03 -1.21 -1.87
C ILE A 31 6.99 -1.47 -0.77
N GLY A 32 7.21 -0.93 0.43
CA GLY A 32 6.27 -1.02 1.54
C GLY A 32 4.90 -0.46 1.17
N TYR A 33 4.88 0.77 0.66
CA TYR A 33 3.66 1.44 0.25
C TYR A 33 2.93 0.71 -0.90
N GLU A 34 3.65 0.29 -1.94
CA GLU A 34 3.05 -0.41 -3.09
C GLU A 34 2.43 -1.75 -2.68
N ASN A 35 3.12 -2.50 -1.81
CA ASN A 35 2.61 -3.76 -1.27
C ASN A 35 1.37 -3.54 -0.39
N ALA A 36 1.36 -2.48 0.41
CA ALA A 36 0.22 -2.14 1.26
C ALA A 36 -1.01 -1.76 0.43
N MET A 37 -0.81 -0.94 -0.60
CA MET A 37 -1.83 -0.55 -1.58
C MET A 37 -2.39 -1.75 -2.35
N ASP A 38 -1.53 -2.70 -2.75
CA ASP A 38 -1.98 -3.93 -3.43
C ASP A 38 -2.81 -4.82 -2.50
N LYS A 39 -2.39 -5.00 -1.24
CA LYS A 39 -3.17 -5.73 -0.23
C LYS A 39 -4.54 -5.11 -0.02
N MET A 40 -4.60 -3.80 0.22
CA MET A 40 -5.87 -3.08 0.37
C MET A 40 -6.76 -3.27 -0.85
N TYR A 41 -6.23 -3.11 -2.06
CA TYR A 41 -6.99 -3.29 -3.31
C TYR A 41 -7.60 -4.69 -3.43
N ARG A 42 -6.84 -5.75 -3.11
CA ARG A 42 -7.34 -7.13 -3.10
C ARG A 42 -8.45 -7.31 -2.08
N THR A 43 -8.25 -6.84 -0.84
CA THR A 43 -9.27 -6.92 0.22
C THR A 43 -10.57 -6.21 -0.18
N LEU A 44 -10.49 -5.02 -0.77
CA LEU A 44 -11.66 -4.29 -1.26
C LEU A 44 -12.36 -5.05 -2.39
N CYS A 45 -11.60 -5.66 -3.30
CA CYS A 45 -12.15 -6.47 -4.39
C CYS A 45 -12.84 -7.77 -3.91
N GLU A 46 -12.47 -8.27 -2.74
CA GLU A 46 -13.08 -9.44 -2.10
C GLU A 46 -14.32 -9.08 -1.25
N ASN A 47 -14.56 -7.79 -1.02
CA ASN A 47 -15.73 -7.33 -0.28
C ASN A 47 -17.02 -7.64 -1.08
N PRO A 48 -17.98 -8.40 -0.53
CA PRO A 48 -19.17 -8.81 -1.26
C PRO A 48 -20.08 -7.64 -1.68
N ASP A 49 -20.00 -6.50 -0.99
CA ASP A 49 -20.75 -5.29 -1.32
C ASP A 49 -20.03 -4.38 -2.34
N ALA A 50 -18.84 -4.76 -2.81
CA ALA A 50 -18.09 -3.94 -3.76
C ALA A 50 -18.73 -3.96 -5.15
N ALA A 51 -19.14 -2.78 -5.61
CA ALA A 51 -19.57 -2.52 -6.97
C ALA A 51 -18.40 -2.04 -7.82
N LEU A 52 -17.68 -1.00 -7.38
CA LEU A 52 -16.48 -0.46 -8.01
C LEU A 52 -15.38 -0.34 -6.96
N VAL A 53 -14.16 -0.72 -7.31
CA VAL A 53 -12.97 -0.48 -6.47
C VAL A 53 -11.97 0.33 -7.26
N GLN A 54 -11.55 1.48 -6.72
CA GLN A 54 -10.53 2.35 -7.30
C GLN A 54 -9.46 2.69 -6.27
N VAL A 55 -8.24 2.21 -6.51
CA VAL A 55 -7.06 2.39 -5.66
C VAL A 55 -5.88 2.84 -6.52
N GLY A 56 -5.56 4.14 -6.45
CA GLY A 56 -4.55 4.75 -7.30
C GLY A 56 -4.87 4.60 -8.80
N HIS A 57 -3.97 3.97 -9.56
CA HIS A 57 -4.18 3.67 -10.98
C HIS A 57 -5.01 2.41 -11.23
N ARG A 58 -5.28 1.60 -10.20
CA ARG A 58 -6.03 0.35 -10.32
C ARG A 58 -7.52 0.65 -10.15
N SER A 59 -8.33 0.15 -11.08
CA SER A 59 -9.79 0.31 -11.06
C SER A 59 -10.46 -0.94 -11.59
N LYS A 60 -11.51 -1.40 -10.93
CA LYS A 60 -12.28 -2.58 -11.33
C LYS A 60 -13.75 -2.47 -10.96
N LEU A 61 -14.62 -2.57 -11.95
CA LEU A 61 -16.07 -2.78 -11.77
C LEU A 61 -16.31 -4.27 -11.53
N LEU A 62 -17.00 -4.59 -10.44
CA LEU A 62 -17.29 -5.94 -9.95
C LEU A 62 -18.78 -6.26 -10.08
N ASN A 63 -19.65 -5.31 -9.74
CA ASN A 63 -21.11 -5.46 -9.75
C ASN A 63 -21.80 -4.17 -10.21
N ASP A 64 -23.04 -4.31 -10.69
CA ASP A 64 -23.92 -3.19 -11.10
C ASP A 64 -24.66 -2.53 -9.92
N HIS A 65 -24.43 -3.01 -8.69
CA HIS A 65 -25.06 -2.55 -7.44
C HIS A 65 -24.12 -2.81 -6.26
N GLY A 66 -24.34 -2.08 -5.16
CA GLY A 66 -23.49 -2.13 -3.97
C GLY A 66 -22.84 -0.78 -3.69
N SER A 67 -21.60 -0.80 -3.24
CA SER A 67 -20.82 0.38 -2.87
C SER A 67 -19.58 0.56 -3.75
N ASP A 68 -19.27 1.81 -4.06
CA ASP A 68 -18.02 2.25 -4.67
C ASP A 68 -17.00 2.54 -3.59
N TYR A 69 -15.83 1.91 -3.67
CA TYR A 69 -14.70 2.11 -2.76
C TYR A 69 -13.59 2.87 -3.48
N ARG A 70 -13.28 4.08 -2.99
CA ARG A 70 -12.29 4.98 -3.56
C ARG A 70 -11.23 5.37 -2.55
N PHE A 71 -9.99 5.01 -2.82
CA PHE A 71 -8.86 5.52 -2.06
C PHE A 71 -8.49 6.93 -2.53
N ASN A 72 -8.54 7.90 -1.63
CA ASN A 72 -8.31 9.33 -1.93
C ASN A 72 -6.86 9.79 -1.70
N GLY A 73 -5.95 8.87 -1.36
CA GLY A 73 -4.54 9.18 -1.10
C GLY A 73 -4.21 9.52 0.36
N LYS A 74 -5.19 9.54 1.27
CA LYS A 74 -4.95 9.80 2.69
C LYS A 74 -4.65 8.49 3.43
N PHE A 75 -3.51 8.47 4.10
CA PHE A 75 -3.12 7.34 4.94
C PHE A 75 -2.21 7.79 6.07
N THR A 76 -2.13 6.97 7.10
CA THR A 76 -1.05 7.02 8.09
C THR A 76 -0.24 5.74 8.00
N SER A 77 1.03 5.82 8.43
CA SER A 77 1.91 4.66 8.49
C SER A 77 2.77 4.72 9.74
N GLU A 78 2.93 3.60 10.41
CA GLU A 78 3.84 3.45 11.55
C GLU A 78 4.82 2.29 11.31
N GLN A 79 6.04 2.45 11.81
CA GLN A 79 7.03 1.38 11.78
C GLN A 79 6.81 0.45 12.97
N THR A 80 6.54 -0.83 12.71
CA THR A 80 6.14 -1.78 13.75
C THR A 80 7.30 -2.56 14.36
N LYS A 81 8.48 -2.53 13.74
CA LYS A 81 9.70 -3.19 14.20
C LYS A 81 10.94 -2.36 13.89
N PRO A 82 12.03 -2.47 14.68
CA PRO A 82 13.30 -1.82 14.35
C PRO A 82 13.75 -2.17 12.93
N GLU A 83 14.25 -1.17 12.20
CA GLU A 83 14.84 -1.39 10.87
C GLU A 83 16.08 -2.28 10.96
N ARG A 84 16.34 -3.02 9.89
CA ARG A 84 17.56 -3.83 9.77
C ARG A 84 18.25 -3.47 8.47
N SER A 85 19.55 -3.25 8.52
CA SER A 85 20.35 -3.09 7.31
C SER A 85 21.63 -3.89 7.37
N HIS A 86 22.08 -4.32 6.20
CA HIS A 86 23.32 -5.04 6.01
C HIS A 86 24.13 -4.39 4.89
N HIS A 87 25.45 -4.42 5.02
CA HIS A 87 26.37 -3.83 4.06
C HIS A 87 27.50 -4.82 3.79
N ASP A 88 27.68 -5.19 2.52
CA ASP A 88 28.80 -5.98 2.06
C ASP A 88 29.85 -5.09 1.41
N TYR A 89 31.10 -5.24 1.84
CA TYR A 89 32.25 -4.53 1.27
C TYR A 89 33.24 -5.52 0.67
N ASN A 90 33.87 -5.14 -0.44
CA ASN A 90 34.99 -5.91 -0.98
C ASN A 90 36.28 -5.65 -0.18
N HIS A 91 37.35 -6.38 -0.53
CA HIS A 91 38.67 -6.25 0.10
C HIS A 91 39.26 -4.82 0.05
N PHE A 92 38.84 -4.00 -0.92
CA PHE A 92 39.28 -2.61 -1.06
C PHE A 92 38.38 -1.61 -0.31
N GLY A 93 37.42 -2.08 0.49
CA GLY A 93 36.48 -1.24 1.23
C GLY A 93 35.39 -0.58 0.36
N LYS A 94 35.22 -1.01 -0.89
CA LYS A 94 34.12 -0.53 -1.75
C LYS A 94 32.86 -1.32 -1.43
N LEU A 95 31.74 -0.61 -1.23
CA LEU A 95 30.41 -1.20 -1.05
C LEU A 95 30.04 -2.01 -2.31
N MET A 96 29.68 -3.26 -2.09
CA MET A 96 29.24 -4.20 -3.12
C MET A 96 27.73 -4.44 -3.04
N LYS A 97 27.19 -4.46 -1.83
CA LYS A 97 25.77 -4.70 -1.58
C LYS A 97 25.30 -3.93 -0.35
N TRP A 98 24.11 -3.39 -0.45
CA TRP A 98 23.32 -2.88 0.67
C TRP A 98 22.01 -3.65 0.70
N GLU A 99 21.56 -4.01 1.89
CA GLU A 99 20.23 -4.59 2.11
C GLU A 99 19.53 -3.82 3.22
N GLY A 100 18.22 -3.62 3.07
CA GLY A 100 17.39 -2.95 4.07
C GLY A 100 16.03 -3.62 4.24
N ASP A 101 15.64 -3.85 5.49
CA ASP A 101 14.32 -4.32 5.88
C ASP A 101 13.61 -3.31 6.78
N ARG A 102 12.33 -3.05 6.47
CA ARG A 102 11.41 -2.31 7.33
C ARG A 102 10.04 -2.99 7.38
N TRP A 103 9.35 -2.80 8.50
CA TRP A 103 8.01 -3.32 8.74
C TRP A 103 7.08 -2.15 9.03
N TYR A 104 6.01 -2.07 8.27
CA TYR A 104 5.04 -0.99 8.38
C TYR A 104 3.66 -1.54 8.68
N LYS A 105 2.90 -0.74 9.40
CA LYS A 105 1.45 -0.83 9.43
C LYS A 105 0.89 0.44 8.81
N TYR A 106 0.12 0.28 7.75
CA TYR A 106 -0.59 1.36 7.09
C TYR A 106 -2.05 1.36 7.53
N ASP A 107 -2.62 2.55 7.68
CA ASP A 107 -4.05 2.78 7.85
C ASP A 107 -4.52 3.74 6.75
N PHE A 108 -5.34 3.24 5.83
CA PHE A 108 -5.83 3.96 4.66
C PHE A 108 -7.25 4.46 4.88
N GLU A 109 -7.50 5.73 4.55
CA GLU A 109 -8.87 6.27 4.47
C GLU A 109 -9.45 5.98 3.08
N VAL A 110 -10.52 5.20 3.04
CA VAL A 110 -11.25 4.86 1.82
C VAL A 110 -12.63 5.50 1.88
N GLU A 111 -12.94 6.29 0.86
CA GLU A 111 -14.26 6.86 0.65
C GLU A 111 -15.18 5.78 0.09
N VAL A 112 -16.33 5.60 0.73
CA VAL A 112 -17.36 4.65 0.32
C VAL A 112 -18.65 5.40 0.01
N THR A 113 -19.18 5.18 -1.19
CA THR A 113 -20.43 5.77 -1.67
C THR A 113 -21.32 4.71 -2.29
N ASP A 114 -22.64 4.90 -2.27
CA ASP A 114 -23.53 3.98 -2.98
C ASP A 114 -23.24 4.00 -4.48
N HIS A 115 -23.18 2.83 -5.11
CA HIS A 115 -22.97 2.74 -6.55
C HIS A 115 -24.20 3.26 -7.28
N THR A 116 -24.04 4.37 -7.99
CA THR A 116 -25.05 4.87 -8.91
C THR A 116 -24.65 4.48 -10.32
N ARG A 117 -25.41 3.56 -10.92
CA ARG A 117 -25.29 3.26 -12.34
C ARG A 117 -25.64 4.54 -13.12
N SER A 118 -24.66 5.11 -13.80
CA SER A 118 -24.93 6.14 -14.80
C SER A 118 -25.65 5.47 -15.96
N GLU A 119 -26.90 5.84 -16.20
CA GLU A 119 -27.68 5.48 -17.40
C GLU A 119 -27.05 6.05 -18.68
#